data_AF-X1MR04-F1
#
_entry.id   AF-X1MR04-F1
#
_cell.length_a   1.000
_cell.length_b   1.000
_cell.length_c   1.000
_cell.angle_alpha   90.00
_cell.angle_beta   90.00
_cell.angle_gamma   90.00
#
_symmetry.space_group_name_H-M   'P 1'
#
loop_
_entity.id
_entity.type
_entity.pdbx_description
1 polymer ?
#
loop_
_entity_poly.entity_id
_entity_poly.type
_entity_poly.pdbx_seq_one_letter_code
_entity_poly.pdbx_strand_id
1 'polypeptide(L)'
;MAIIDDLISYWKLDESAGNAIDAHSTHDGTVTGCAYSQAGKINTAYGFDGNDYVTIPASSDFEFDQTESFSISAWINTSYTPRNFVIGHRLGTIIIYVRVFETTGLVNFYVRDADGNNVTVWSTDSVHDGAWHHIVAVFDNATDTAYVYVDGSDDSAAYTPTNKMSDGGTNFYIGVDESLADGMRGTIDEVGIWNRALDSTEVTALYNRP
;
A
#
# COMPACT_ATOMS: atom_id res chain seq x y z
N MET A 1 4.39 -5.13 19.54
CA MET A 1 5.46 -4.11 19.56
C MET A 1 4.77 -2.74 19.38
N ALA A 2 5.43 -1.59 19.39
CA ALA A 2 4.70 -0.34 19.13
C ALA A 2 4.53 -0.16 17.62
N ILE A 3 3.36 0.29 17.16
CA ILE A 3 3.06 0.49 15.72
C ILE A 3 3.96 1.53 15.03
N ILE A 4 4.74 2.30 15.81
CA ILE A 4 5.71 3.29 15.30
C ILE A 4 7.13 2.74 15.21
N ASP A 5 7.40 1.58 15.80
CA ASP A 5 8.70 0.93 15.69
C ASP A 5 8.86 0.48 14.24
N ASP A 6 10.00 0.80 13.63
CA ASP A 6 10.33 0.43 12.25
C ASP A 6 9.29 0.94 11.22
N LEU A 7 8.62 2.05 11.54
CA LEU A 7 7.85 2.83 10.58
C LEU A 7 8.85 3.62 9.72
N ILE A 8 8.75 3.51 8.40
CA ILE A 8 9.57 4.29 7.46
C ILE A 8 8.88 5.62 7.15
N SER A 9 7.60 5.56 6.80
CA SER A 9 6.82 6.70 6.32
C SER A 9 5.35 6.55 6.61
N TYR A 10 4.67 7.67 6.82
CA TYR A 10 3.22 7.69 7.03
C TYR A 10 2.60 8.98 6.51
N TRP A 11 1.72 8.85 5.51
CA TRP A 11 0.97 9.94 4.91
C TRP A 11 -0.48 9.89 5.37
N LYS A 12 -0.90 10.94 6.07
CA LYS A 12 -2.29 11.11 6.51
C LYS A 12 -3.21 11.52 5.38
N LEU A 13 -2.69 12.19 4.35
CA LEU A 13 -3.49 12.69 3.21
C LEU A 13 -4.58 13.70 3.66
N ASP A 14 -4.22 14.50 4.67
CA ASP A 14 -5.09 15.45 5.36
C ASP A 14 -4.96 16.89 4.80
N GLU A 15 -4.04 17.11 3.87
CA GLU A 15 -3.73 18.43 3.36
C GLU A 15 -4.87 18.99 2.51
N SER A 16 -4.99 20.32 2.49
CA SER A 16 -5.96 21.03 1.64
C SER A 16 -5.37 21.49 0.30
N ALA A 17 -4.05 21.42 0.14
CA ALA A 17 -3.29 21.75 -1.06
C ALA A 17 -1.81 21.39 -0.88
N GLY A 18 -1.08 21.21 -1.98
CA GLY A 18 0.38 21.07 -1.96
C GLY A 18 0.84 19.61 -1.99
N ASN A 19 1.98 19.32 -1.37
CA ASN A 19 2.48 17.95 -1.30
C ASN A 19 1.74 17.16 -0.21
N ALA A 20 1.68 15.83 -0.36
CA ALA A 20 1.30 14.94 0.74
C ALA A 20 2.46 14.89 1.74
N ILE A 21 2.25 15.37 2.97
CA ILE A 21 3.33 15.46 3.95
C ILE A 21 3.52 14.11 4.63
N ASP A 22 4.77 13.65 4.73
CA ASP A 22 5.09 12.50 5.56
C ASP A 22 5.09 12.94 7.03
N ALA A 23 4.12 12.42 7.79
CA ALA A 23 3.95 12.74 9.19
C ALA A 23 4.93 12.01 10.12
N HIS A 24 5.74 11.08 9.59
CA HIS A 24 6.75 10.34 10.33
C HIS A 24 8.18 10.77 9.98
N SER A 25 8.49 10.89 8.68
CA SER A 25 9.85 11.15 8.20
C SER A 25 9.92 12.40 7.29
N THR A 26 10.70 12.36 6.20
CA THR A 26 10.82 13.43 5.21
C THR A 26 10.50 12.97 3.79
N HIS A 27 9.85 11.82 3.62
CA HIS A 27 9.45 11.30 2.30
C HIS A 27 8.15 11.95 1.80
N ASP A 28 8.12 13.29 1.73
CA ASP A 28 6.95 14.02 1.22
C ASP A 28 6.61 13.59 -0.21
N GLY A 29 5.33 13.31 -0.44
CA GLY A 29 4.79 12.89 -1.72
C GLY A 29 4.40 14.06 -2.61
N THR A 30 4.79 14.01 -3.88
CA THR A 30 4.35 15.01 -4.87
C THR A 30 2.99 14.63 -5.43
N VAL A 31 2.00 15.50 -5.26
CA VAL A 31 0.60 15.24 -5.66
C VAL A 31 0.37 15.64 -7.12
N THR A 32 -0.24 14.74 -7.89
CA THR A 32 -0.69 14.97 -9.27
C THR A 32 -2.20 14.77 -9.34
N GLY A 33 -2.93 15.86 -9.58
CA GLY A 33 -4.37 15.84 -9.90
C GLY A 33 -5.34 15.54 -8.75
N CYS A 34 -4.88 14.91 -7.67
CA CYS A 34 -5.73 14.46 -6.56
C CYS A 34 -6.62 15.57 -6.00
N ALA A 35 -7.88 15.22 -5.72
CA ALA A 35 -8.80 16.10 -5.02
C ALA A 35 -8.52 16.09 -3.52
N TYR A 36 -8.16 17.24 -2.95
CA TYR A 36 -7.90 17.38 -1.52
C TYR A 36 -9.19 17.40 -0.69
N SER A 37 -9.03 17.20 0.62
CA SER A 37 -10.07 17.42 1.63
C SER A 37 -11.38 16.65 1.38
N GLN A 38 -11.30 15.46 0.81
CA GLN A 38 -12.46 14.57 0.71
C GLN A 38 -12.81 14.04 2.11
N ALA A 39 -14.02 13.50 2.29
CA ALA A 39 -14.38 12.86 3.54
C ALA A 39 -13.45 11.66 3.78
N GLY A 40 -12.60 11.75 4.81
CA GLY A 40 -11.63 10.71 5.15
C GLY A 40 -12.21 9.63 6.05
N LYS A 41 -11.43 8.56 6.25
CA LYS A 41 -11.65 7.63 7.35
C LYS A 41 -11.32 8.32 8.67
N ILE A 42 -10.19 9.02 8.69
CA ILE A 42 -9.75 9.89 9.79
C ILE A 42 -9.63 11.28 9.19
N ASN A 43 -10.31 12.29 9.77
CA ASN A 43 -10.33 13.66 9.26
C ASN A 43 -10.69 13.77 7.76
N THR A 44 -9.70 13.97 6.88
CA THR A 44 -9.85 14.13 5.44
C THR A 44 -8.96 13.18 4.66
N ALA A 45 -9.33 12.92 3.41
CA ALA A 45 -8.59 12.04 2.52
C ALA A 45 -8.33 12.70 1.16
N TYR A 46 -7.49 12.05 0.37
CA TYR A 46 -7.31 12.39 -1.03
C TYR A 46 -8.27 11.58 -1.90
N GLY A 47 -8.90 12.27 -2.86
CA GLY A 47 -9.71 11.69 -3.91
C GLY A 47 -8.91 11.48 -5.19
N PHE A 48 -9.15 10.36 -5.85
CA PHE A 48 -8.50 9.93 -7.08
C PHE A 48 -9.56 9.65 -8.15
N ASP A 49 -9.34 10.08 -9.39
CA ASP A 49 -10.28 9.93 -10.51
C ASP A 49 -9.78 8.97 -11.64
N GLY A 50 -8.68 8.28 -11.41
CA GLY A 50 -8.12 7.23 -12.28
C GLY A 50 -6.89 7.64 -13.08
N ASN A 51 -6.50 8.92 -13.07
CA ASN A 51 -5.18 9.35 -13.54
C ASN A 51 -4.42 10.21 -12.50
N ASP A 52 -5.01 10.38 -11.32
CA ASP A 52 -4.43 11.05 -10.17
C ASP A 52 -3.48 10.12 -9.41
N TYR A 53 -2.44 10.67 -8.81
CA TYR A 53 -1.51 9.91 -7.97
C TYR A 53 -0.66 10.80 -7.09
N VAL A 54 -0.08 10.19 -6.05
CA VAL A 54 1.00 10.78 -5.26
C VAL A 54 2.30 10.04 -5.55
N THR A 55 3.33 10.76 -5.99
CA THR A 55 4.66 10.21 -6.22
C THR A 55 5.47 10.29 -4.93
N ILE A 56 5.84 9.13 -4.38
CA ILE A 56 6.77 9.02 -3.26
C ILE A 56 8.19 8.87 -3.83
N PRO A 57 9.11 9.78 -3.52
CA PRO A 57 10.44 9.76 -4.12
C PRO A 57 11.22 8.49 -3.73
N ALA A 58 11.99 7.97 -4.68
CA ALA A 58 12.96 6.91 -4.47
C ALA A 58 13.89 7.22 -3.29
N SER A 59 14.11 6.24 -2.43
CA SER A 59 14.95 6.35 -1.24
C SER A 59 15.48 4.97 -0.87
N SER A 60 16.70 4.92 -0.33
CA SER A 60 17.27 3.68 0.23
C SER A 60 16.45 3.15 1.41
N ASP A 61 15.63 3.99 2.04
CA ASP A 61 14.77 3.57 3.15
C ASP A 61 13.61 2.66 2.67
N PHE A 62 13.36 2.61 1.35
CA PHE A 62 12.42 1.68 0.71
C PHE A 62 13.13 0.54 -0.04
N GLU A 63 14.40 0.27 0.26
CA GLU A 63 15.08 -0.96 -0.17
C GLU A 63 14.55 -2.13 0.67
N PHE A 64 14.11 -3.20 -0.02
CA PHE A 64 13.59 -4.41 0.60
C PHE A 64 14.24 -5.61 -0.07
N ASP A 65 15.26 -6.18 0.57
CA ASP A 65 15.95 -7.36 0.06
C ASP A 65 15.35 -8.69 0.55
N GLN A 66 15.94 -9.81 0.12
CA GLN A 66 15.50 -11.16 0.50
C GLN A 66 15.65 -11.51 1.99
N THR A 67 16.24 -10.62 2.79
CA THR A 67 16.43 -10.80 4.23
C THR A 67 15.46 -9.96 5.05
N GLU A 68 14.82 -8.99 4.42
CA GLU A 68 13.98 -7.98 5.06
C GLU A 68 12.49 -8.34 4.99
N SER A 69 11.77 -7.93 6.02
CA SER A 69 10.31 -7.96 6.05
C SER A 69 9.79 -6.54 5.87
N PHE A 70 8.60 -6.39 5.32
CA PHE A 70 7.98 -5.08 5.20
C PHE A 70 6.47 -5.18 5.30
N SER A 71 5.84 -4.06 5.62
CA SER A 71 4.38 -3.96 5.65
C SER A 71 3.92 -2.67 5.00
N ILE A 72 2.76 -2.70 4.38
CA ILE A 72 2.10 -1.54 3.78
C ILE A 72 0.66 -1.50 4.26
N SER A 73 0.22 -0.35 4.77
CA SER A 73 -1.14 -0.11 5.24
C SER A 73 -1.78 1.02 4.45
N ALA A 74 -3.08 0.92 4.16
CA ALA A 74 -3.88 2.02 3.66
C ALA A 74 -5.35 1.82 4.03
N TRP A 75 -6.07 2.91 4.25
CA TRP A 75 -7.52 2.91 4.19
C TRP A 75 -7.95 3.29 2.78
N ILE A 76 -8.95 2.59 2.25
CA ILE A 76 -9.52 2.87 0.93
C ILE A 76 -11.04 2.92 0.96
N ASN A 77 -11.63 3.70 0.07
CA ASN A 77 -13.04 3.63 -0.26
C ASN A 77 -13.21 3.75 -1.77
N THR A 78 -13.83 2.75 -2.39
CA THR A 78 -14.12 2.75 -3.82
C THR A 78 -15.39 1.96 -4.11
N SER A 79 -16.12 2.38 -5.13
CA SER A 79 -17.16 1.57 -5.78
C SER A 79 -16.83 1.31 -7.25
N TYR A 80 -15.60 1.58 -7.67
CA TYR A 80 -15.15 1.45 -9.05
C TYR A 80 -14.74 0.01 -9.32
N THR A 81 -15.37 -0.60 -10.32
CA THR A 81 -15.20 -2.02 -10.64
C THR A 81 -14.10 -2.34 -11.64
N PRO A 82 -13.53 -1.41 -12.44
CA PRO A 82 -12.24 -1.67 -13.08
C PRO A 82 -11.08 -1.63 -12.09
N ARG A 83 -9.85 -1.74 -12.59
CA ARG A 83 -8.67 -1.97 -11.76
C ARG A 83 -8.39 -0.73 -10.93
N ASN A 84 -8.20 -0.89 -9.62
CA ASN A 84 -7.79 0.20 -8.74
C ASN A 84 -6.45 -0.15 -8.11
N PHE A 85 -5.43 0.66 -8.32
CA PHE A 85 -4.15 0.52 -7.62
C PHE A 85 -4.12 1.42 -6.40
N VAL A 86 -3.90 0.82 -5.24
CA VAL A 86 -3.76 1.56 -3.97
C VAL A 86 -2.36 2.13 -3.88
N ILE A 87 -1.36 1.27 -4.12
CA ILE A 87 0.04 1.66 -4.14
C ILE A 87 0.83 0.70 -5.05
N GLY A 88 1.80 1.24 -5.79
CA GLY A 88 2.61 0.48 -6.75
C GLY A 88 4.06 0.96 -6.83
N HIS A 89 4.96 0.03 -7.12
CA HIS A 89 6.38 0.25 -7.33
C HIS A 89 6.92 -0.76 -8.36
N ARG A 90 7.81 -0.29 -9.24
CA ARG A 90 8.54 -1.18 -10.15
C ARG A 90 9.91 -0.66 -10.56
N LEU A 91 10.86 -1.57 -10.55
CA LEU A 91 12.15 -1.43 -11.24
C LEU A 91 12.45 -2.69 -12.06
N GLY A 92 12.29 -2.59 -13.38
CA GLY A 92 12.54 -3.73 -14.28
C GLY A 92 11.60 -4.91 -13.98
N THR A 93 12.15 -5.99 -13.40
CA THR A 93 11.41 -7.19 -12.97
C THR A 93 10.88 -7.07 -11.55
N ILE A 94 11.49 -6.22 -10.72
CA ILE A 94 11.13 -6.01 -9.32
C ILE A 94 9.82 -5.25 -9.25
N ILE A 95 8.80 -5.81 -8.58
CA ILE A 95 7.46 -5.23 -8.51
C ILE A 95 6.90 -5.41 -7.09
N ILE A 96 6.31 -4.34 -6.54
CA ILE A 96 5.47 -4.40 -5.34
C ILE A 96 4.18 -3.64 -5.67
N TYR A 97 3.02 -4.25 -5.46
CA TYR A 97 1.77 -3.50 -5.48
C TYR A 97 0.70 -4.07 -4.56
N VAL A 98 -0.21 -3.19 -4.16
CA VAL A 98 -1.51 -3.52 -3.58
C VAL A 98 -2.58 -2.93 -4.50
N ARG A 99 -3.51 -3.78 -4.96
CA ARG A 99 -4.60 -3.36 -5.84
C ARG A 99 -5.92 -4.02 -5.47
N VAL A 100 -7.01 -3.46 -5.96
CA VAL A 100 -8.35 -4.07 -5.95
C VAL A 100 -8.64 -4.60 -7.36
N PHE A 101 -9.00 -5.87 -7.44
CA PHE A 101 -9.21 -6.56 -8.71
C PHE A 101 -10.58 -6.31 -9.29
N GLU A 102 -10.62 -6.20 -10.61
CA GLU A 102 -11.75 -5.63 -11.33
C GLU A 102 -13.05 -6.41 -11.11
N THR A 103 -12.99 -7.72 -11.34
CA THR A 103 -14.20 -8.54 -11.43
C THR A 103 -14.75 -8.96 -10.07
N THR A 104 -13.90 -9.09 -9.07
CA THR A 104 -14.27 -9.65 -7.77
C THR A 104 -14.21 -8.61 -6.64
N GLY A 105 -13.52 -7.50 -6.83
CA GLY A 105 -13.24 -6.52 -5.78
C GLY A 105 -12.30 -7.03 -4.69
N LEU A 106 -11.66 -8.19 -4.89
CA LEU A 106 -10.69 -8.72 -3.94
C LEU A 106 -9.41 -7.89 -3.97
N VAL A 107 -8.79 -7.75 -2.82
CA VAL A 107 -7.47 -7.14 -2.67
C VAL A 107 -6.43 -8.14 -3.12
N ASN A 108 -5.46 -7.66 -3.91
CA ASN A 108 -4.32 -8.43 -4.35
C ASN A 108 -3.03 -7.74 -3.92
N PHE A 109 -2.24 -8.44 -3.10
CA PHE A 109 -0.87 -8.09 -2.81
C PHE A 109 0.06 -8.93 -3.69
N TYR A 110 0.95 -8.26 -4.40
CA TYR A 110 1.88 -8.89 -5.31
C TYR A 110 3.29 -8.39 -5.06
N VAL A 111 4.22 -9.33 -4.97
CA VAL A 111 5.65 -9.06 -4.88
C VAL A 111 6.36 -9.92 -5.92
N ARG A 112 7.29 -9.31 -6.67
CA ARG A 112 8.16 -10.01 -7.60
C ARG A 112 9.61 -9.58 -7.38
N ASP A 113 10.49 -10.56 -7.28
CA ASP A 113 11.92 -10.33 -7.09
C ASP A 113 12.68 -10.09 -8.42
N ALA A 114 13.96 -9.74 -8.31
CA ALA A 114 14.83 -9.48 -9.46
C ALA A 114 15.03 -10.68 -10.41
N ASP A 115 14.91 -11.91 -9.89
CA ASP A 115 15.01 -13.15 -10.68
C ASP A 115 13.68 -13.53 -11.35
N GLY A 116 12.61 -12.83 -10.99
CA GLY A 116 11.28 -12.98 -11.56
C GLY A 116 10.38 -13.95 -10.80
N ASN A 117 10.80 -14.47 -9.65
CA ASN A 117 9.93 -15.21 -8.74
C ASN A 117 8.92 -14.25 -8.12
N ASN A 118 7.71 -14.71 -7.87
CA ASN A 118 6.67 -13.88 -7.29
C ASN A 118 5.82 -14.61 -6.28
N VAL A 119 5.21 -13.82 -5.39
CA VAL A 119 4.07 -14.20 -4.58
C VAL A 119 2.89 -13.33 -4.94
N THR A 120 1.72 -13.94 -4.88
CA THR A 120 0.44 -13.27 -5.00
C THR A 120 -0.44 -13.75 -3.86
N VAL A 121 -0.97 -12.81 -3.08
CA VAL A 121 -1.96 -13.07 -2.03
C VAL A 121 -3.24 -12.38 -2.45
N TRP A 122 -4.36 -13.07 -2.28
CA TRP A 122 -5.68 -12.56 -2.56
C TRP A 122 -6.48 -12.58 -1.27
N SER A 123 -7.19 -11.48 -0.98
CA SER A 123 -8.21 -11.51 0.06
C SER A 123 -9.37 -12.41 -0.36
N THR A 124 -10.17 -12.80 0.62
CA THR A 124 -11.46 -13.47 0.45
C THR A 124 -12.63 -12.48 0.42
N ASP A 125 -12.46 -11.34 1.09
CA ASP A 125 -13.44 -10.25 1.11
C ASP A 125 -13.23 -9.26 -0.03
N SER A 126 -14.36 -8.79 -0.58
CA SER A 126 -14.42 -7.74 -1.60
C SER A 126 -14.51 -6.36 -0.94
N VAL A 127 -13.81 -5.37 -1.51
CA VAL A 127 -13.67 -4.03 -0.89
C VAL A 127 -14.13 -2.87 -1.80
N HIS A 128 -14.77 -3.19 -2.93
CA HIS A 128 -15.26 -2.17 -3.89
C HIS A 128 -16.77 -1.87 -3.75
N ASP A 129 -17.28 -1.83 -2.54
CA ASP A 129 -18.70 -1.64 -2.22
C ASP A 129 -19.07 -0.18 -1.85
N GLY A 130 -18.11 0.74 -1.91
CA GLY A 130 -18.28 2.14 -1.52
C GLY A 130 -18.18 2.40 0.00
N ALA A 131 -17.72 1.43 0.78
CA ALA A 131 -17.39 1.60 2.19
C ALA A 131 -15.87 1.77 2.40
N TRP A 132 -15.50 2.23 3.59
CA TRP A 132 -14.10 2.30 4.01
C TRP A 132 -13.63 0.92 4.45
N HIS A 133 -12.56 0.44 3.82
CA HIS A 133 -11.85 -0.78 4.18
C HIS A 133 -10.41 -0.49 4.55
N HIS A 134 -9.91 -1.17 5.57
CA HIS A 134 -8.49 -1.11 5.94
C HIS A 134 -7.76 -2.28 5.32
N ILE A 135 -6.71 -1.98 4.56
CA ILE A 135 -5.89 -2.98 3.90
C ILE A 135 -4.50 -2.94 4.53
N VAL A 136 -4.00 -4.11 4.93
CA VAL A 136 -2.58 -4.28 5.29
C VAL A 136 -1.98 -5.43 4.50
N ALA A 137 -0.95 -5.14 3.72
CA ALA A 137 -0.11 -6.14 3.08
C ALA A 137 1.13 -6.37 3.94
N VAL A 138 1.43 -7.62 4.29
CA VAL A 138 2.60 -7.97 5.10
C VAL A 138 3.44 -8.97 4.35
N PHE A 139 4.72 -8.67 4.22
CA PHE A 139 5.74 -9.58 3.76
C PHE A 139 6.60 -10.02 4.95
N ASP A 140 6.49 -11.28 5.36
CA ASP A 140 7.25 -11.82 6.48
C ASP A 140 8.29 -12.82 5.98
N ASN A 141 9.53 -12.34 5.93
CA ASN A 141 10.67 -13.14 5.51
C ASN A 141 11.14 -14.13 6.60
N ALA A 142 10.81 -13.90 7.87
CA ALA A 142 11.17 -14.82 8.94
C ALA A 142 10.35 -16.13 8.86
N THR A 143 9.16 -16.07 8.26
CA THR A 143 8.25 -17.20 8.11
C THR A 143 8.00 -17.61 6.66
N ASP A 144 8.70 -17.02 5.69
CA ASP A 144 8.51 -17.26 4.26
C ASP A 144 7.01 -17.17 3.87
N THR A 145 6.32 -16.11 4.32
CA THR A 145 4.87 -15.96 4.13
C THR A 145 4.49 -14.52 3.82
N ALA A 146 3.55 -14.33 2.90
CA ALA A 146 2.91 -13.05 2.65
C ALA A 146 1.44 -13.09 3.08
N TYR A 147 0.95 -11.97 3.58
CA TYR A 147 -0.40 -11.81 4.11
C TYR A 147 -1.08 -10.58 3.49
N VAL A 148 -2.39 -10.67 3.36
CA VAL A 148 -3.29 -9.53 3.14
C VAL A 148 -4.33 -9.55 4.24
N TYR A 149 -4.44 -8.44 4.96
CA TYR A 149 -5.49 -8.20 5.92
C TYR A 149 -6.50 -7.23 5.32
N VAL A 150 -7.79 -7.56 5.44
CA VAL A 150 -8.91 -6.67 5.15
C VAL A 150 -9.71 -6.51 6.43
N ASP A 151 -9.86 -5.28 6.91
CA ASP A 151 -10.59 -4.94 8.14
C ASP A 151 -10.15 -5.73 9.39
N GLY A 152 -8.87 -6.10 9.44
CA GLY A 152 -8.25 -6.86 10.52
C GLY A 152 -8.36 -8.38 10.40
N SER A 153 -9.15 -8.93 9.47
CA SER A 153 -9.13 -10.36 9.12
C SER A 153 -8.05 -10.65 8.07
N ASP A 154 -7.32 -11.75 8.25
CA ASP A 154 -6.19 -12.12 7.39
C ASP A 154 -6.52 -13.24 6.39
N ASP A 155 -5.91 -13.11 5.21
CA ASP A 155 -5.70 -14.15 4.22
C ASP A 155 -4.20 -14.25 3.91
N SER A 156 -3.68 -15.46 3.68
CA SER A 156 -2.24 -15.70 3.53
C SER A 156 -1.88 -16.65 2.40
N ALA A 157 -0.67 -16.49 1.87
CA ALA A 157 -0.03 -17.45 1.00
C ALA A 157 1.46 -17.62 1.34
N ALA A 158 1.94 -18.86 1.30
CA ALA A 158 3.36 -19.16 1.50
C ALA A 158 4.21 -18.64 0.34
N TYR A 159 5.41 -18.14 0.64
CA TYR A 159 6.36 -17.65 -0.35
C TYR A 159 7.79 -17.63 0.17
N THR A 160 8.71 -18.13 -0.64
CA THR A 160 10.14 -18.06 -0.36
C THR A 160 10.80 -17.20 -1.45
N PRO A 161 11.06 -15.90 -1.22
CA PRO A 161 11.85 -15.11 -2.15
C PRO A 161 13.27 -15.67 -2.24
N THR A 162 13.91 -15.54 -3.39
CA THR A 162 15.34 -15.90 -3.53
C THR A 162 16.23 -14.69 -3.80
N ASN A 163 15.66 -13.48 -3.93
CA ASN A 163 16.37 -12.26 -4.28
C ASN A 163 15.63 -10.97 -3.86
N LYS A 164 16.22 -9.81 -4.16
CA LYS A 164 15.71 -8.46 -3.84
C LYS A 164 14.30 -8.21 -4.40
N MET A 165 13.47 -7.55 -3.58
CA MET A 165 12.06 -7.22 -3.86
C MET A 165 11.82 -5.70 -3.99
N SER A 166 12.77 -4.88 -3.56
CA SER A 166 12.94 -3.46 -3.88
C SER A 166 14.40 -3.08 -3.68
N ASP A 167 14.96 -2.19 -4.49
CA ASP A 167 16.32 -1.66 -4.31
C ASP A 167 16.36 -0.18 -3.90
N GLY A 168 15.18 0.40 -3.61
CA GLY A 168 15.04 1.82 -3.24
C GLY A 168 15.34 2.79 -4.39
N GLY A 169 15.64 2.31 -5.60
CA GLY A 169 16.08 3.11 -6.75
C GLY A 169 14.94 3.72 -7.58
N THR A 170 13.69 3.37 -7.28
CA THR A 170 12.50 3.88 -7.97
C THR A 170 11.40 4.34 -7.02
N ASN A 171 10.56 5.24 -7.53
CA ASN A 171 9.46 5.81 -6.77
C ASN A 171 8.39 4.76 -6.45
N PHE A 172 7.73 4.93 -5.32
CA PHE A 172 6.40 4.39 -5.09
C PHE A 172 5.36 5.39 -5.59
N TYR A 173 4.19 4.87 -5.98
CA TYR A 173 3.05 5.68 -6.41
C TYR A 173 1.83 5.26 -5.62
N ILE A 174 1.17 6.21 -4.94
CA ILE A 174 -0.13 6.01 -4.30
C ILE A 174 -1.20 6.38 -5.33
N GLY A 175 -2.20 5.50 -5.49
CA GLY A 175 -3.36 5.73 -6.35
C GLY A 175 -3.19 5.35 -7.81
N VAL A 176 -2.06 4.78 -8.22
CA VAL A 176 -1.84 4.32 -9.60
C VAL A 176 -0.84 3.17 -9.67
N ASP A 177 -0.93 2.40 -10.75
CA ASP A 177 0.05 1.39 -11.09
C ASP A 177 1.42 2.01 -11.46
N GLU A 178 2.44 1.17 -11.54
CA GLU A 178 3.79 1.64 -11.83
C GLU A 178 3.95 2.26 -13.23
N SER A 179 3.04 1.94 -14.16
CA SER A 179 3.08 2.44 -15.54
C SER A 179 2.28 3.72 -15.74
N LEU A 180 1.63 4.21 -14.67
CA LEU A 180 0.79 5.40 -14.65
C LEU A 180 -0.41 5.30 -15.62
N ALA A 181 -0.88 4.09 -15.89
CA ALA A 181 -1.94 3.79 -16.86
C ALA A 181 -3.25 3.35 -16.20
N ASP A 182 -3.18 2.66 -15.07
CA ASP A 182 -4.33 2.13 -14.33
C ASP A 182 -4.38 2.76 -12.93
N GLY A 183 -5.29 3.72 -12.73
CA GLY A 183 -5.43 4.45 -11.46
C GLY A 183 -6.63 4.06 -10.61
N MET A 184 -6.51 4.32 -9.31
CA MET A 184 -7.60 4.32 -8.33
C MET A 184 -8.69 5.30 -8.74
N ARG A 185 -9.95 4.90 -8.55
CA ARG A 185 -11.09 5.82 -8.45
C ARG A 185 -11.76 5.67 -7.11
N GLY A 186 -11.74 6.72 -6.30
CA GLY A 186 -12.24 6.66 -4.93
C GLY A 186 -11.40 7.54 -4.02
N THR A 187 -11.33 7.20 -2.74
CA THR A 187 -10.49 7.89 -1.75
C THR A 187 -9.51 6.95 -1.09
N ILE A 188 -8.30 7.45 -0.82
CA ILE A 188 -7.26 6.77 -0.04
C ILE A 188 -6.91 7.66 1.13
N ASP A 189 -6.67 7.03 2.28
CA ASP A 189 -6.36 7.68 3.55
C ASP A 189 -5.31 6.87 4.32
N GLU A 190 -4.57 7.53 5.22
CA GLU A 190 -3.73 6.88 6.24
C GLU A 190 -2.74 5.81 5.68
N VAL A 191 -1.95 6.18 4.68
CA VAL A 191 -0.97 5.28 4.04
C VAL A 191 0.30 5.18 4.88
N GLY A 192 0.76 3.96 5.19
CA GLY A 192 1.99 3.73 5.94
C GLY A 192 2.85 2.60 5.38
N ILE A 193 4.17 2.69 5.57
CA ILE A 193 5.15 1.67 5.17
C ILE A 193 6.12 1.40 6.32
N TRP A 194 6.37 0.12 6.62
CA TRP A 194 7.28 -0.33 7.68
C TRP A 194 8.38 -1.23 7.11
N ASN A 195 9.59 -1.17 7.69
CA ASN A 195 10.69 -2.11 7.40
C ASN A 195 10.65 -3.37 8.30
N ARG A 196 9.43 -3.84 8.60
CA ARG A 196 9.19 -5.10 9.32
C ARG A 196 7.84 -5.70 8.98
N ALA A 197 7.65 -6.96 9.35
CA ALA A 197 6.34 -7.58 9.40
C ALA A 197 5.53 -7.03 10.58
N LEU A 198 4.32 -6.53 10.32
CA LEU A 198 3.33 -6.24 11.35
C LEU A 198 2.64 -7.53 11.78
N ASP A 199 2.47 -7.73 13.08
CA ASP A 199 1.69 -8.85 13.60
C ASP A 199 0.18 -8.54 13.60
N SER A 200 -0.66 -9.57 13.78
CA SER A 200 -2.13 -9.42 13.75
C SER A 200 -2.67 -8.49 14.85
N THR A 201 -1.96 -8.36 15.98
CA THR A 201 -2.35 -7.44 17.06
C THR A 201 -2.10 -6.00 16.62
N GLU A 202 -0.99 -5.75 15.94
CA GLU A 202 -0.65 -4.43 15.39
C GLU A 202 -1.55 -4.03 14.24
N VAL A 203 -1.89 -4.97 13.35
CA VAL A 203 -2.90 -4.75 12.30
C VAL A 203 -4.26 -4.37 12.92
N THR A 204 -4.70 -5.14 13.93
CA THR A 204 -5.94 -4.84 14.67
C THR A 204 -5.87 -3.48 15.35
N ALA A 205 -4.71 -3.09 15.87
CA ALA A 205 -4.51 -1.78 16.48
C ALA A 205 -4.62 -0.66 15.44
N LEU A 206 -4.05 -0.82 14.25
CA LEU A 206 -4.20 0.13 13.13
C LEU A 206 -5.67 0.26 12.69
N TYR A 207 -6.39 -0.85 12.55
CA TYR A 207 -7.81 -0.85 12.18
C TYR A 207 -8.70 -0.09 13.17
N ASN A 208 -8.42 -0.23 14.48
CA ASN A 208 -9.20 0.40 15.54
C ASN A 208 -8.76 1.84 15.88
N ARG A 209 -7.86 2.44 15.09
CA ARG A 209 -7.49 3.85 15.30
C ARG A 209 -8.71 4.75 15.08
N PRO A 210 -8.97 5.68 16.02
CA PRO A 210 -10.11 6.59 15.96
C PRO A 210 -9.94 7.70 14.91
#